data_AF-A0A531MGL9-F1
#
_entry.id   AF-A0A531MGL9-F1
#
_cell.length_a   1.000
_cell.length_b   1.000
_cell.length_c   1.000
_cell.angle_alpha   90.00
_cell.angle_beta   90.00
_cell.angle_gamma   90.00
#
_symmetry.space_group_name_H-M   'P 1'
#
loop_
_entity.id
_entity.type
_entity.pdbx_description
1 polymer ?
#
loop_
_entity_poly.entity_id
_entity_poly.type
_entity_poly.pdbx_seq_one_letter_code
_entity_poly.pdbx_strand_id
1 'polypeptide(L)' 'EVTARLPGRVDTDVTMFTSANEFAATLRRAAAAHGEHEKRTGGQRDENWPDWYAQYMVAEQTGNALPV' A
#
# COMPACT_ATOMS: atom_id res chain seq x y z
N GLU A 1 8.54 0.97 -21.84
CA GLU A 1 8.66 2.40 -21.49
C GLU A 1 7.30 3.04 -21.70
N VAL A 2 6.69 3.62 -20.66
CA VAL A 2 5.42 4.36 -20.79
C VAL A 2 5.75 5.83 -20.64
N THR A 3 5.79 6.53 -21.76
CA THR A 3 6.00 7.96 -21.89
C THR A 3 4.66 8.67 -22.11
N ALA A 4 4.52 9.83 -21.46
CA ALA A 4 3.40 10.78 -21.45
C ALA A 4 2.25 10.50 -20.47
N ARG A 5 2.27 11.21 -19.34
CA ARG A 5 1.06 11.54 -18.57
C ARG A 5 0.64 12.97 -18.94
N LEU A 6 -0.58 13.13 -19.45
CA LEU A 6 -1.18 14.44 -19.72
C LEU A 6 -1.39 15.20 -18.40
N PRO A 7 -1.14 16.52 -18.33
CA PRO A 7 -1.41 17.28 -17.12
C PRO A 7 -2.92 17.38 -16.91
N GLY A 8 -3.41 16.94 -15.75
CA GLY A 8 -4.80 17.23 -15.33
C GLY A 8 -5.64 16.05 -14.86
N ARG A 9 -5.15 14.81 -14.88
CA ARG A 9 -5.79 13.70 -14.14
C ARG A 9 -4.70 12.88 -13.45
N VAL A 10 -4.40 13.22 -12.20
CA VAL A 10 -3.78 12.25 -11.30
C VAL A 10 -4.91 11.30 -10.95
N ASP A 11 -4.94 10.16 -11.63
CA ASP A 11 -5.84 9.07 -11.28
C ASP A 11 -5.41 8.57 -9.91
N THR A 12 -6.16 8.96 -8.87
CA THR A 12 -5.78 8.73 -7.47
C THR A 12 -5.76 7.25 -7.13
N ASP A 13 -6.43 6.40 -7.90
CA ASP A 13 -6.42 4.95 -7.68
C ASP A 13 -5.23 4.24 -8.33
N VAL A 14 -4.38 4.96 -9.08
CA VAL A 14 -3.21 4.37 -9.73
C VAL A 14 -2.02 4.39 -8.77
N THR A 15 -1.73 3.22 -8.17
CA THR A 15 -0.52 3.00 -7.38
C THR A 15 0.67 2.77 -8.32
N MET A 16 1.66 3.67 -8.31
CA MET A 16 2.84 3.63 -9.18
C MET A 16 4.11 3.82 -8.37
N PHE A 17 5.07 2.90 -8.53
CA PHE A 17 6.40 3.02 -7.93
C PHE A 17 7.42 3.38 -9.00
N THR A 18 8.31 4.32 -8.68
CA THR A 18 9.37 4.78 -9.57
C THR A 18 10.58 3.83 -9.61
N SER A 19 10.67 2.90 -8.65
CA SER A 19 11.70 1.86 -8.61
C SER A 19 11.29 0.62 -7.82
N ALA A 20 11.99 -0.49 -8.05
CA ALA A 20 11.85 -1.70 -7.24
C ALA A 20 12.25 -1.47 -5.77
N ASN A 21 13.20 -0.57 -5.50
CA ASN A 21 13.61 -0.22 -4.14
C ASN A 21 12.49 0.51 -3.39
N GLU A 22 11.80 1.44 -4.06
CA GLU A 22 10.64 2.13 -3.51
C GLU A 22 9.52 1.12 -3.19
N PHE A 23 9.22 0.23 -4.14
CA PHE A 23 8.21 -0.81 -3.93
C PHE A 23 8.57 -1.74 -2.76
N ALA A 24 9.83 -2.18 -2.68
CA ALA A 24 10.31 -3.01 -1.57
C ALA A 24 10.24 -2.27 -0.22
N ALA A 25 10.50 -0.97 -0.19
CA ALA A 25 10.35 -0.17 1.03
C ALA A 25 8.87 -0.09 1.47
N THR A 26 7.95 0.12 0.54
CA THR A 26 6.50 0.11 0.78
C THR A 26 6.03 -1.23 1.32
N LEU A 27 6.46 -2.35 0.72
CA LEU A 27 6.15 -3.70 1.21
C LEU A 27 6.60 -3.92 2.66
N ARG A 28 7.80 -3.42 3.03
CA ARG A 28 8.29 -3.52 4.41
C ARG A 28 7.46 -2.70 5.39
N ARG A 29 6.99 -1.51 4.99
CA ARG A 29 6.10 -0.68 5.83
C ARG A 29 4.73 -1.33 6.00
N ALA A 30 4.15 -1.85 4.92
CA ALA A 30 2.91 -2.62 4.97
C ALA A 30 3.03 -3.83 5.91
N ALA A 31 4.14 -4.58 5.84
CA ALA A 31 4.38 -5.71 6.75
C ALA A 31 4.49 -5.31 8.22
N ALA A 32 5.19 -4.22 8.52
CA ALA A 32 5.29 -3.72 9.89
C ALA A 32 3.91 -3.27 10.43
N ALA A 33 3.13 -2.55 9.61
CA ALA A 33 1.81 -2.07 9.98
C ALA A 33 0.79 -3.22 10.12
N HIS A 34 0.86 -4.23 9.26
CA HIS A 34 0.03 -5.43 9.32
C HIS A 34 0.34 -6.28 10.54
N GLY A 35 1.61 -6.41 10.93
CA GLY A 35 1.97 -7.07 12.20
C GLY A 35 1.37 -6.38 13.44
N GLU A 36 1.19 -5.06 13.40
CA GLU A 36 0.45 -4.34 14.46
C GLU A 36 -1.08 -4.52 14.34
N HIS A 37 -1.62 -4.62 13.12
CA HIS A 37 -3.02 -4.96 12.88
C HIS A 37 -3.36 -6.35 13.45
N GLU A 38 -2.57 -7.37 13.13
CA GLU A 38 -2.75 -8.74 13.65
C GLU A 38 -2.73 -8.78 15.18
N LYS A 39 -1.83 -8.01 15.82
CA LYS A 39 -1.82 -7.90 17.29
C LYS A 39 -3.13 -7.33 17.86
N ARG A 40 -3.71 -6.32 17.19
CA ARG A 40 -5.00 -5.71 17.61
C ARG A 40 -6.17 -6.65 17.38
N THR A 41 -6.14 -7.48 16.35
CA THR A 41 -7.23 -8.41 16.00
C THR A 41 -7.15 -9.75 16.74
N GLY A 42 -6.32 -9.84 17.79
CA GLY A 42 -6.22 -11.02 18.65
C GLY A 42 -5.07 -11.96 18.31
N GLY A 43 -4.07 -11.49 17.56
CA GLY A 43 -2.87 -12.24 17.20
C GLY A 43 -3.09 -13.34 16.17
N GLN A 44 -4.26 -13.36 15.53
CA GLN A 44 -4.55 -14.32 14.48
C GLN A 44 -3.93 -13.86 13.17
N ARG A 45 -3.38 -14.82 12.43
CA ARG A 45 -2.83 -14.57 11.11
C ARG A 45 -3.96 -14.17 10.17
N ASP A 46 -3.80 -13.04 9.50
CA ASP A 46 -4.77 -12.60 8.51
C ASP A 46 -4.66 -13.43 7.24
N GLU A 47 -5.69 -14.21 6.94
CA GLU A 47 -5.74 -15.02 5.71
C GLU A 47 -5.91 -14.14 4.46
N ASN A 48 -6.47 -12.94 4.62
CA ASN A 48 -6.69 -11.95 3.55
C ASN A 48 -5.61 -10.86 3.55
N TRP A 49 -4.42 -11.16 4.08
CA TRP A 49 -3.27 -10.25 4.07
C TRP A 49 -2.98 -9.60 2.70
N PRO A 50 -3.19 -10.24 1.52
CA PRO A 50 -2.92 -9.58 0.25
C PRO A 50 -3.85 -8.39 0.01
N ASP A 51 -5.13 -8.51 0.38
CA ASP A 51 -6.13 -7.46 0.22
C ASP A 51 -5.81 -6.29 1.16
N TRP A 52 -5.42 -6.59 2.40
CA TRP A 52 -4.99 -5.56 3.36
C TRP A 52 -3.75 -4.81 2.86
N TYR A 53 -2.75 -5.52 2.31
CA TYR A 53 -1.56 -4.90 1.73
C TYR A 53 -1.91 -3.98 0.56
N ALA A 54 -2.81 -4.43 -0.33
CA ALA A 54 -3.26 -3.61 -1.46
C ALA A 54 -3.93 -2.31 -0.97
N GLN A 55 -4.84 -2.41 0.01
CA GLN A 55 -5.50 -1.25 0.61
C GLN A 55 -4.49 -0.31 1.29
N TYR A 56 -3.54 -0.86 2.05
CA TYR A 56 -2.49 -0.09 2.70
C TYR A 56 -1.62 0.67 1.68
N MET A 57 -1.19 0.01 0.61
CA MET A 57 -0.34 0.63 -0.41
C MET A 57 -1.06 1.76 -1.15
N VAL A 58 -2.32 1.54 -1.53
CA VAL A 58 -3.15 2.59 -2.15
C VAL A 58 -3.32 3.75 -1.17
N ALA A 59 -3.66 3.47 0.10
CA ALA A 59 -3.88 4.51 1.09
C ALA A 59 -2.61 5.31 1.39
N GLU A 60 -1.46 4.65 1.53
CA GLU A 60 -0.17 5.30 1.77
C GLU A 60 0.24 6.19 0.59
N GLN A 61 0.04 5.73 -0.65
CA GLN A 61 0.42 6.51 -1.84
C GLN A 61 -0.51 7.70 -2.10
N THR A 62 -1.77 7.59 -1.73
CA THR A 62 -2.78 8.64 -1.90
C THR A 62 -2.86 9.60 -0.72
N GLY A 63 -2.19 9.30 0.39
CA GLY A 63 -2.31 10.04 1.64
C GLY A 63 -3.67 9.84 2.35
N ASN A 64 -4.39 8.77 2.01
CA ASN A 64 -5.64 8.40 2.67
C ASN A 64 -5.38 7.75 4.04
N ALA A 65 -6.45 7.59 4.82
CA ALA A 65 -6.37 6.90 6.10
C ALA A 65 -5.91 5.45 5.91
N LEU A 66 -4.90 5.04 6.68
CA LEU A 66 -4.36 3.69 6.63
C LEU A 66 -5.35 2.69 7.26
N PRO A 67 -5.43 1.45 6.76
CA PRO A 67 -6.25 0.41 7.36
C PRO A 67 -5.77 0.09 8.79
N VAL A 68 -6.73 -0.07 9.70
CA VAL A 68 -6.52 -0.31 11.14
C VAL A 68 -6.66 -1.76 11.52
#